data_AF-I4YW67-F1
#
_entry.id   AF-I4YW67-F1
#
_cell.length_a   1.000
_cell.length_b   1.000
_cell.length_c   1.000
_cell.angle_alpha   90.00
_cell.angle_beta   90.00
_cell.angle_gamma   90.00
#
_symmetry.space_group_name_H-M   'P 1'
#
loop_
_entity.id
_entity.type
_entity.pdbx_description
1 polymer ?
#
loop_
_entity_poly.entity_id
_entity_poly.type
_entity_poly.pdbx_seq_one_letter_code
_entity_poly.pdbx_strand_id
1 'polypeptide(L)'
;MPDEDTHVTFGDLDFNTIEAAVMETARGRWFLKEYARRNRNADTQAVLEAVERLKVLPLDARTVEPFRACLEKMAASIRQTKEEVRSFPALDVADPLNALSETELQEAAEQRIRLMVSTLHALESEIQGMIDLTRVEIERSDASVETGPFAGEKVQHSHPRPAFLM
;
A
#
# COMPACT_ATOMS: atom_id res chain seq x y z
N MET A 1 -14.44 34.18 -41.02
CA MET A 1 -14.54 34.84 -39.71
C MET A 1 -14.13 33.79 -38.70
N PRO A 2 -12.98 33.95 -38.01
CA PRO A 2 -12.58 33.00 -36.98
C PRO A 2 -13.54 33.14 -35.79
N ASP A 3 -14.06 32.02 -35.30
CA ASP A 3 -14.89 31.97 -34.10
C ASP A 3 -14.01 32.44 -32.93
N GLU A 4 -14.35 33.61 -32.39
CA GLU A 4 -13.70 34.18 -31.21
C GLU A 4 -14.16 33.35 -30.01
N ASP A 5 -13.33 32.40 -29.58
CA ASP A 5 -13.52 31.61 -28.36
C ASP A 5 -13.59 32.58 -27.16
N THR A 6 -14.79 33.08 -26.91
CA THR A 6 -15.06 34.00 -25.81
C THR A 6 -14.99 33.17 -24.55
N HIS A 7 -13.87 33.27 -23.83
CA HIS A 7 -13.68 32.63 -22.54
C HIS A 7 -14.58 33.32 -21.51
N VAL A 8 -15.88 33.00 -21.52
CA VAL A 8 -16.84 33.58 -20.59
C VAL A 8 -16.58 32.97 -19.22
N THR A 9 -16.07 33.80 -18.31
CA THR A 9 -15.92 33.41 -16.90
C THR A 9 -17.23 33.73 -16.20
N PHE A 10 -18.08 32.72 -16.01
CA PHE A 10 -19.34 32.88 -15.29
C PHE A 10 -19.09 32.83 -13.79
N GLY A 11 -19.56 33.84 -13.04
CA GLY A 11 -19.55 33.84 -11.59
C GLY A 11 -20.80 33.20 -10.98
N ASP A 12 -20.85 33.04 -9.67
CA ASP A 12 -21.99 32.42 -8.94
C ASP A 12 -23.32 33.17 -9.18
N LEU A 13 -23.27 34.48 -9.36
CA LEU A 13 -24.46 35.30 -9.68
C LEU A 13 -24.99 35.01 -11.09
N ASP A 14 -24.09 34.77 -12.05
CA ASP A 14 -24.48 34.41 -13.42
C ASP A 14 -25.08 33.00 -13.45
N PHE A 15 -24.51 32.08 -12.65
CA PHE A 15 -25.05 30.73 -12.49
C PHE A 15 -26.51 30.77 -12.00
N ASN A 16 -26.78 31.48 -10.91
CA ASN A 16 -28.14 31.60 -10.36
C ASN A 16 -29.11 32.25 -11.36
N THR A 17 -28.64 33.23 -12.13
CA THR A 17 -29.44 33.91 -13.16
C THR A 17 -29.80 32.97 -14.30
N ILE A 18 -28.85 32.18 -14.79
CA ILE A 18 -29.06 31.18 -15.84
C ILE A 18 -29.93 30.05 -15.31
N GLU A 19 -29.70 29.58 -14.08
CA GLU A 19 -30.53 28.56 -13.43
C GLU A 19 -31.99 29.02 -13.37
N ALA A 20 -32.24 30.25 -12.90
CA ALA A 20 -33.58 30.82 -12.86
C ALA A 20 -34.25 30.82 -14.24
N ALA A 21 -33.55 31.30 -15.27
CA ALA A 21 -34.07 31.34 -16.64
C ALA A 21 -34.37 29.93 -17.20
N VAL A 22 -33.52 28.94 -16.92
CA VAL A 22 -33.74 27.54 -17.34
C VAL A 22 -34.93 26.93 -16.60
N MET A 23 -35.11 27.26 -15.32
CA MET A 23 -36.19 26.75 -14.48
C MET A 23 -37.58 27.29 -14.88
N GLU A 24 -37.68 28.39 -15.63
CA GLU A 24 -38.96 28.95 -16.12
C GLU A 24 -39.68 27.97 -17.06
N THR A 25 -38.94 27.22 -17.88
CA THR A 25 -39.52 26.33 -18.89
C THR A 25 -39.62 24.88 -18.42
N ALA A 26 -40.66 24.16 -18.87
CA ALA A 26 -40.81 22.74 -18.58
C ALA A 26 -39.62 21.90 -19.12
N ARG A 27 -39.09 22.30 -20.28
CA ARG A 27 -37.95 21.65 -20.92
C ARG A 27 -36.65 21.86 -20.14
N GLY A 28 -36.43 23.08 -19.62
CA GLY A 28 -35.25 23.37 -18.80
C GLY A 28 -35.26 22.65 -17.46
N ARG A 29 -36.41 22.57 -16.78
CA ARG A 29 -36.55 21.74 -15.56
C ARG A 29 -36.27 20.26 -15.80
N TRP A 30 -36.74 19.71 -16.92
CA TRP A 30 -36.44 18.32 -17.29
C TRP A 30 -34.95 18.12 -17.58
N PHE A 31 -34.33 19.05 -18.32
CA PHE A 31 -32.90 19.02 -18.62
C PHE A 31 -32.05 19.04 -17.35
N LEU A 32 -32.30 19.96 -16.41
CA LEU A 32 -31.56 20.04 -15.15
C LEU A 32 -31.71 18.77 -14.30
N LYS A 33 -32.92 18.20 -14.23
CA LYS A 33 -33.16 16.94 -13.53
C LYS A 33 -32.37 15.78 -14.15
N GLU A 34 -32.39 15.68 -15.48
CA GLU A 34 -31.67 14.63 -16.20
C GLU A 34 -30.15 14.84 -16.16
N TYR A 35 -29.68 16.08 -16.23
CA TYR A 35 -28.28 16.45 -16.08
C TYR A 35 -27.76 16.06 -14.69
N ALA A 36 -28.47 16.44 -13.61
CA ALA A 36 -28.11 16.06 -12.25
C ALA A 36 -28.08 14.53 -12.05
N ARG A 37 -29.01 13.80 -12.67
CA ARG A 37 -29.03 12.33 -12.65
C ARG A 37 -27.79 11.73 -13.34
N ARG A 38 -27.42 12.24 -14.52
CA ARG A 38 -26.24 11.77 -15.27
C ARG A 38 -24.94 12.15 -14.58
N ASN A 39 -24.86 13.35 -13.99
CA ASN A 39 -23.67 13.79 -13.26
C ASN A 39 -23.41 12.87 -12.06
N ARG A 40 -24.42 12.59 -11.23
CA ARG A 40 -24.29 11.66 -10.09
C ARG A 40 -23.83 10.27 -10.52
N ASN A 41 -24.35 9.77 -11.64
CA ASN A 41 -23.95 8.47 -12.18
C ASN A 41 -22.48 8.48 -12.65
N ALA A 42 -22.04 9.56 -13.30
CA ALA A 42 -20.65 9.72 -13.72
C ALA A 42 -19.69 9.83 -12.51
N ASP A 43 -20.07 10.60 -11.49
CA ASP A 43 -19.31 10.71 -10.24
C ASP A 43 -19.18 9.34 -9.55
N THR A 44 -20.28 8.57 -9.51
CA THR A 44 -20.27 7.21 -8.95
C THR A 44 -19.37 6.27 -9.77
N GLN A 45 -19.42 6.36 -11.10
CA GLN A 45 -18.57 5.56 -11.98
C GLN A 45 -17.09 5.89 -11.79
N ALA A 46 -16.72 7.17 -11.68
CA ALA A 46 -15.36 7.60 -11.40
C ALA A 46 -14.85 7.06 -10.04
N VAL A 47 -15.70 7.06 -9.02
CA VAL A 47 -15.39 6.45 -7.71
C VAL A 47 -15.24 4.94 -7.83
N LEU A 48 -16.12 4.24 -8.55
CA LEU A 48 -16.02 2.80 -8.76
C LEU A 48 -14.74 2.42 -9.53
N GLU A 49 -14.35 3.20 -10.53
CA GLU A 49 -13.09 3.03 -11.27
C GLU A 49 -11.87 3.29 -10.39
N ALA A 50 -11.93 4.27 -9.48
CA ALA A 50 -10.89 4.49 -8.48
C ALA A 50 -10.80 3.31 -7.50
N VAL A 51 -11.94 2.81 -7.01
CA VAL A 51 -12.00 1.63 -6.14
C VAL A 51 -11.47 0.39 -6.85
N GLU A 52 -11.79 0.20 -8.13
CA GLU A 52 -11.30 -0.93 -8.90
C GLU A 52 -9.78 -0.85 -9.13
N ARG A 53 -9.24 0.35 -9.37
CA ARG A 53 -7.77 0.56 -9.40
C ARG A 53 -7.11 0.25 -8.05
N LEU A 54 -7.75 0.59 -6.93
CA LEU A 54 -7.24 0.24 -5.60
C LEU A 54 -7.24 -1.27 -5.34
N LYS A 55 -8.24 -2.01 -5.83
CA LYS A 55 -8.27 -3.47 -5.72
C LYS A 55 -7.18 -4.17 -6.54
N VAL A 56 -6.76 -3.56 -7.65
CA VAL A 56 -5.84 -4.16 -8.63
C VAL A 56 -4.41 -3.63 -8.47
N LEU A 57 -4.05 -3.10 -7.31
CA LEU A 57 -2.64 -2.88 -6.96
C LEU A 57 -2.11 -4.14 -6.25
N PRO A 58 -1.65 -5.19 -6.99
CA PRO A 58 -0.87 -6.23 -6.35
C PRO A 58 0.35 -5.58 -5.73
N LEU A 59 0.70 -6.02 -4.51
CA LEU A 59 1.98 -5.66 -3.90
C LEU A 59 3.07 -5.94 -4.94
N ASP A 60 3.81 -4.90 -5.34
CA ASP A 60 4.86 -5.03 -6.34
C ASP A 60 5.82 -6.14 -5.87
N ALA A 61 6.16 -7.06 -6.77
CA ALA A 61 7.15 -8.10 -6.48
C ALA A 61 8.47 -7.49 -5.98
N ARG A 62 8.81 -6.27 -6.44
CA ARG A 62 9.95 -5.48 -5.94
C ARG A 62 9.84 -5.14 -4.45
N THR A 63 8.63 -4.89 -3.97
CA THR A 63 8.36 -4.58 -2.56
C THR A 63 8.41 -5.85 -1.71
N VAL A 64 7.97 -7.00 -2.23
CA VAL A 64 7.86 -8.25 -1.45
C VAL A 64 9.17 -9.05 -1.41
N GLU A 65 9.99 -8.98 -2.45
CA GLU A 65 11.24 -9.76 -2.57
C GLU A 65 12.23 -9.56 -1.41
N PRO A 66 12.48 -8.32 -0.92
CA PRO A 66 13.36 -8.11 0.24
C PRO A 66 12.86 -8.78 1.52
N PHE A 67 11.54 -8.74 1.78
CA PHE A 67 10.94 -9.40 2.94
C PHE A 67 11.03 -10.93 2.81
N ARG A 68 10.77 -11.46 1.61
CA ARG A 68 10.91 -12.88 1.33
C ARG A 68 12.34 -13.36 1.60
N ALA A 69 13.35 -12.67 1.07
CA ALA A 69 14.75 -13.00 1.27
C ALA A 69 15.16 -12.94 2.75
N CYS A 70 14.69 -11.93 3.49
CA CYS A 70 14.92 -11.80 4.92
C CYS A 70 14.32 -12.97 5.71
N LEU A 71 13.05 -13.33 5.44
CA LEU A 71 12.39 -14.47 6.09
C LEU A 71 13.08 -15.80 5.80
N GLU A 72 13.55 -16.01 4.56
CA GLU A 72 14.33 -17.20 4.19
C GLU A 72 15.64 -17.27 4.98
N LYS A 73 16.34 -16.15 5.14
CA LYS A 73 17.56 -16.05 5.93
C LYS A 73 17.31 -16.35 7.41
N MET A 74 16.30 -15.73 8.01
CA MET A 74 15.89 -15.99 9.40
C MET A 74 15.54 -17.47 9.61
N ALA A 75 14.77 -18.06 8.71
CA ALA A 75 14.40 -19.48 8.79
C ALA A 75 15.63 -20.40 8.68
N ALA A 76 16.61 -20.06 7.84
CA ALA A 76 17.86 -20.80 7.73
C ALA A 76 18.66 -20.72 9.04
N SER A 77 18.83 -19.53 9.62
CA SER A 77 19.52 -19.36 10.90
C SER A 77 18.85 -20.16 12.03
N ILE A 78 17.51 -20.10 12.15
CA ILE A 78 16.78 -20.87 13.17
C ILE A 78 16.99 -22.38 12.99
N ARG A 79 16.93 -22.89 11.75
CA ARG A 79 17.16 -24.32 11.47
C ARG A 79 18.57 -24.74 11.84
N GLN A 80 19.58 -23.94 11.48
CA GLN A 80 20.97 -24.19 11.81
C GLN A 80 21.17 -24.24 13.33
N THR A 81 20.74 -23.20 14.04
CA THR A 81 20.85 -23.11 15.50
C THR A 81 20.14 -24.28 16.18
N LYS A 82 18.96 -24.69 15.68
CA LYS A 82 18.24 -25.84 16.22
C LYS A 82 19.03 -27.14 16.08
N GLU A 83 19.75 -27.32 14.98
CA GLU A 83 20.57 -28.50 14.75
C GLU A 83 21.83 -28.49 15.63
N GLU A 84 22.53 -27.36 15.70
CA GLU A 84 23.68 -27.17 16.59
C GLU A 84 23.27 -27.37 18.06
N VAL A 85 22.10 -26.85 18.47
CA VAL A 85 21.52 -27.05 19.80
C VAL A 85 21.29 -28.53 20.13
N ARG A 86 20.87 -29.33 19.14
CA ARG A 86 20.66 -30.78 19.30
C ARG A 86 21.97 -31.56 19.34
N SER A 87 23.03 -31.03 18.74
CA SER A 87 24.35 -31.66 18.74
C SER A 87 25.08 -31.54 20.08
N PHE A 88 24.70 -30.58 20.93
CA PHE A 88 25.26 -30.50 22.28
C PHE A 88 24.85 -31.72 23.11
N PRO A 89 25.78 -32.28 23.89
CA PRO A 89 25.49 -33.43 24.70
C PRO A 89 24.44 -33.09 25.76
N ALA A 90 23.47 -34.00 25.90
CA ALA A 90 22.45 -33.96 26.94
C ALA A 90 22.64 -35.16 27.86
N LEU A 91 22.05 -35.12 29.05
CA LEU A 91 21.98 -36.27 29.94
C LEU A 91 21.31 -37.44 29.20
N ASP A 92 22.11 -38.42 28.77
CA ASP A 92 21.57 -39.70 28.33
C ASP A 92 21.36 -40.58 29.57
N VAL A 93 20.09 -40.79 29.93
CA VAL A 93 19.72 -41.63 31.08
C VAL A 93 20.10 -43.10 30.83
N ALA A 94 20.41 -43.49 29.58
CA ALA A 94 20.67 -44.86 29.18
C ALA A 94 22.12 -45.35 29.43
N ASP A 95 23.12 -44.47 29.62
CA ASP A 95 24.52 -44.88 29.80
C ASP A 95 25.25 -44.15 30.95
N PRO A 96 25.06 -44.60 32.21
CA PRO A 96 25.65 -43.98 33.40
C PRO A 96 27.19 -44.07 33.47
N LEU A 97 27.81 -44.97 32.70
CA LEU A 97 29.27 -45.17 32.70
C LEU A 97 30.00 -44.22 31.74
N ASN A 98 29.25 -43.56 30.85
CA ASN A 98 29.75 -42.55 29.92
C ASN A 98 29.15 -41.16 30.20
N ALA A 99 28.64 -40.95 31.42
CA ALA A 99 28.07 -39.69 31.85
C ALA A 99 29.16 -38.60 31.89
N LEU A 100 28.93 -37.52 31.15
CA LEU A 100 29.75 -36.31 31.24
C LEU A 100 29.82 -35.81 32.68
N SER A 101 30.95 -35.22 33.04
CA SER A 101 31.08 -34.52 34.31
C SER A 101 30.09 -33.34 34.37
N GLU A 102 29.68 -32.98 35.59
CA GLU A 102 28.81 -31.82 35.81
C GLU A 102 29.39 -30.53 35.20
N THR A 103 30.72 -30.39 35.20
CA THR A 103 31.43 -29.29 34.54
C THR A 103 31.30 -29.31 33.02
N GLU A 104 31.41 -30.46 32.36
CA GLU A 104 31.26 -30.57 30.90
C GLU A 104 29.81 -30.31 30.47
N LEU A 105 28.84 -30.79 31.25
CA LEU A 105 27.41 -30.50 31.06
C LEU A 105 27.11 -29.00 31.22
N GLN A 106 27.70 -28.36 32.23
CA GLN A 106 27.54 -26.93 32.47
C GLN A 106 28.15 -26.11 31.31
N GLU A 107 29.36 -26.47 30.84
CA GLU A 107 29.99 -25.82 29.68
C GLU A 107 29.15 -25.97 28.41
N ALA A 108 28.61 -27.18 28.15
CA ALA A 108 27.73 -27.43 27.01
C ALA A 108 26.42 -26.62 27.10
N ALA A 109 25.82 -26.52 28.29
CA ALA A 109 24.63 -25.70 28.52
C ALA A 109 24.90 -24.21 28.28
N GLU A 110 26.03 -23.69 28.76
CA GLU A 110 26.43 -22.32 28.51
C GLU A 110 26.68 -22.04 27.02
N GLN A 111 27.37 -22.94 26.32
CA GLN A 111 27.60 -22.82 24.88
C GLN A 111 26.27 -22.80 24.10
N ARG A 112 25.33 -23.68 24.46
CA ARG A 112 23.98 -23.71 23.90
C ARG A 112 23.23 -22.40 24.13
N ILE A 113 23.27 -21.86 25.34
CA ILE A 113 22.65 -20.56 25.67
C ILE A 113 23.28 -19.43 24.85
N ARG A 114 24.62 -19.35 24.79
CA ARG A 114 25.33 -18.33 24.01
C ARG A 114 24.94 -18.38 22.53
N LEU A 115 24.87 -19.57 21.95
CA LEU A 115 24.44 -19.77 20.56
C LEU A 115 22.99 -19.33 20.32
N MET A 116 22.07 -19.72 21.21
CA MET A 116 20.66 -19.31 21.13
C MET A 116 20.51 -17.79 21.22
N VAL A 117 21.20 -17.14 22.17
CA VAL A 117 21.18 -15.68 22.33
C VAL A 117 21.73 -14.96 21.10
N SER A 118 22.86 -15.43 20.55
CA SER A 118 23.44 -14.89 19.33
C SER A 118 22.45 -14.96 18.15
N THR A 119 21.76 -16.10 18.02
CA THR A 119 20.74 -16.28 16.99
C THR A 119 19.58 -15.31 17.18
N LEU A 120 19.10 -15.13 18.42
CA LEU A 120 18.02 -14.19 18.71
C LEU A 120 18.38 -12.75 18.35
N HIS A 121 19.60 -12.30 18.63
CA HIS A 121 20.07 -10.97 18.22
C HIS A 121 20.18 -10.81 16.70
N ALA A 122 20.60 -11.86 15.99
CA ALA A 122 20.61 -11.83 14.53
C ALA A 122 19.18 -11.69 13.97
N LEU A 123 18.22 -12.44 14.52
CA LEU A 123 16.81 -12.35 14.13
C LEU A 123 16.21 -10.99 14.45
N GLU A 124 16.54 -10.41 15.60
CA GLU A 124 16.14 -9.04 15.99
C GLU A 124 16.63 -8.01 14.97
N SER A 125 17.90 -8.11 14.55
CA SER A 125 18.48 -7.20 13.55
C SER A 125 17.78 -7.31 12.19
N GLU A 126 17.44 -8.54 11.76
CA GLU A 126 16.69 -8.77 10.52
C GLU A 126 15.26 -8.21 10.60
N ILE A 127 14.57 -8.39 11.73
CA ILE A 127 13.22 -7.82 11.95
C ILE A 127 13.28 -6.29 11.92
N GLN A 128 14.28 -5.69 12.57
CA GLN A 128 14.46 -4.24 12.55
C GLN A 128 14.69 -3.73 11.12
N GLY A 129 15.49 -4.44 10.32
CA GLY A 129 15.67 -4.14 8.90
C GLY A 129 14.36 -4.16 8.10
N MET A 130 13.49 -5.15 8.34
CA MET A 130 12.15 -5.20 7.71
C MET A 130 11.25 -4.02 8.12
N ILE A 131 11.29 -3.61 9.39
CA ILE A 131 10.54 -2.45 9.89
C ILE A 131 11.00 -1.17 9.18
N ASP A 132 12.31 -0.99 9.06
CA ASP A 132 12.89 0.20 8.43
C ASP A 132 12.55 0.26 6.93
N LEU A 133 12.60 -0.89 6.23
CA LEU A 133 12.14 -1.00 4.84
C LEU A 133 10.67 -0.59 4.69
N THR A 134 9.81 -1.04 5.61
CA THR A 134 8.39 -0.69 5.59
C THR A 134 8.18 0.80 5.80
N ARG A 135 8.95 1.43 6.71
CA ARG A 135 8.88 2.88 6.96
C ARG A 135 9.26 3.68 5.71
N VAL A 136 10.33 3.29 5.02
CA VAL A 136 10.77 3.97 3.77
C VAL A 136 9.74 3.85 2.66
N GLU A 137 9.09 2.68 2.51
CA GLU A 137 8.04 2.51 1.50
C GLU A 137 6.78 3.36 1.82
N ILE A 138 6.43 3.53 3.10
CA ILE A 138 5.36 4.44 3.52
C ILE A 138 5.70 5.89 3.15
N GLU A 139 6.91 6.34 3.50
CA GLU A 139 7.39 7.70 3.17
C GLU A 139 7.43 7.95 1.64
N ARG A 140 7.82 6.94 0.84
CA ARG A 140 7.80 7.02 -0.64
C ARG A 140 6.37 7.08 -1.19
N SER A 141 5.44 6.31 -0.62
CA SER A 141 4.03 6.34 -1.00
C SER A 141 3.42 7.71 -0.72
N ASP A 142 3.69 8.30 0.45
CA ASP A 142 3.19 9.64 0.81
C ASP A 142 3.74 10.73 -0.12
N ALA A 143 5.02 10.69 -0.48
CA ALA A 143 5.63 11.61 -1.44
C ALA A 143 5.08 11.45 -2.88
N SER A 144 4.66 10.24 -3.26
CA SER A 144 4.05 9.97 -4.56
C SER A 144 2.60 10.46 -4.64
N VAL A 145 1.89 10.52 -3.50
CA VAL A 145 0.55 11.12 -3.41
C VAL A 145 0.63 12.65 -3.56
N GLU A 146 1.66 13.30 -2.99
CA GLU A 146 1.87 14.74 -3.17
C GLU A 146 2.30 15.14 -4.59
N THR A 147 2.90 14.23 -5.36
CA THR A 147 3.41 14.49 -6.72
C THR A 147 2.55 13.91 -7.85
N GLY A 148 1.43 13.25 -7.51
CA GLY A 148 0.46 12.73 -8.48
C GLY A 148 -0.19 13.83 -9.34
N PRO A 149 -0.81 13.50 -10.48
CA PRO A 149 -1.27 14.45 -11.51
C PRO A 149 -2.35 15.44 -11.03
N PHE A 150 -2.85 15.30 -9.79
CA PHE A 150 -3.77 16.23 -9.16
C PHE A 150 -3.08 17.39 -8.43
N ALA A 151 -1.74 17.40 -8.34
CA ALA A 151 -0.96 18.53 -7.90
C ALA A 151 -0.90 19.60 -9.00
N GLY A 152 -2.01 20.32 -9.22
CA GLY A 152 -2.02 21.54 -10.03
C GLY A 152 -2.96 21.56 -11.24
N GLU A 153 -3.89 20.62 -11.40
CA GLU A 153 -4.88 20.73 -12.47
C GLU A 153 -6.05 21.61 -12.01
N LYS A 154 -5.94 22.92 -12.29
CA LYS A 154 -7.11 23.81 -12.35
C LYS A 154 -8.10 23.17 -13.30
N VAL A 155 -9.14 22.59 -12.74
CA VAL A 155 -10.37 22.09 -13.34
C VAL A 155 -10.66 22.74 -14.72
N GLN A 156 -10.11 22.16 -15.79
CA GLN A 156 -10.55 22.39 -17.16
C GLN A 156 -11.43 21.21 -17.53
N HIS A 157 -12.73 21.36 -17.28
CA HIS A 157 -13.75 20.43 -17.76
C HIS A 157 -13.78 20.45 -19.29
N SER A 158 -13.00 19.59 -19.93
CA SER A 158 -13.14 19.28 -21.35
C SER A 158 -14.24 18.23 -21.51
N HIS A 159 -15.49 18.68 -21.59
CA HIS A 159 -16.57 17.78 -22.01
C HIS A 159 -16.44 17.44 -23.51
N PRO A 160 -16.60 16.16 -23.91
CA PRO A 160 -16.67 15.79 -25.31
C PRO A 160 -17.98 16.33 -25.92
N ARG A 161 -17.84 17.11 -26.99
CA ARG A 161 -18.95 17.69 -27.77
C ARG A 161 -19.96 16.60 -28.18
N PRO A 162 -21.28 16.76 -27.91
CA PRO A 162 -22.28 15.94 -28.58
C PRO A 162 -22.42 16.42 -30.02
N ALA A 163 -22.15 15.51 -30.97
CA ALA A 163 -22.50 15.69 -32.37
C ALA A 163 -24.03 15.78 -32.48
N PHE A 164 -24.56 16.99 -32.68
CA PHE A 164 -25.92 17.15 -33.19
C PHE A 164 -25.87 16.96 -34.71
N LEU A 165 -26.32 15.79 -35.15
CA LEU A 165 -26.56 15.45 -36.54
C LEU A 165 -28.08 15.51 -36.77
N MET A 166 -28.45 16.38 -37.71
CA MET A 166 -29.73 16.51 -38.43
C MET A 166 -30.95 17.09 -37.70
#